data_AF-A0A528V216-F1
#
_entry.id   AF-A0A528V216-F1
#
_cell.length_a   1.000
_cell.length_b   1.000
_cell.length_c   1.000
_cell.angle_alpha   90.00
_cell.angle_beta   90.00
_cell.angle_gamma   90.00
#
_symmetry.space_group_name_H-M   'P 1'
#
loop_
_entity.id
_entity.type
_entity.pdbx_description
1 polymer ?
#
loop_
_entity_poly.entity_id
_entity_poly.type
_entity_poly.pdbx_seq_one_letter_code
_entity_poly.pdbx_strand_id
1 'polypeptide(L)'
;LVARAFGGKHADESHRARLRVEVGRLRVELRSLADVSATKRGFALKPRRPRDVVVLAPPADEPHAAVLAFLADGESWSSSALAIALGAS
;
A
#
# COMPACT_ATOMS: atom_id res chain seq x y z
N LEU A 1 -8.77 6.24 10.44
CA LEU A 1 -8.22 5.39 9.36
C LEU A 1 -8.29 6.09 8.01
N VAL A 2 -9.47 6.49 7.54
CA VAL A 2 -9.68 7.17 6.25
C VAL A 2 -8.77 8.39 6.08
N ALA A 3 -8.72 9.30 7.06
CA ALA A 3 -7.83 10.47 7.01
C ALA A 3 -6.33 10.10 6.87
N ARG A 4 -5.89 9.00 7.48
CA ARG A 4 -4.50 8.51 7.37
C ARG A 4 -4.23 7.83 6.03
N ALA A 5 -5.22 7.08 5.51
CA ALA A 5 -5.08 6.31 4.27
C ALA A 5 -5.11 7.20 3.01
N PHE A 6 -5.82 8.33 3.05
CA PHE A 6 -6.00 9.21 1.89
C PHE A 6 -5.39 10.61 2.07
N GLY A 7 -4.64 10.86 3.15
CA GLY A 7 -3.95 12.13 3.37
C GLY A 7 -4.85 13.37 3.53
N GLY A 8 -6.17 13.20 3.55
CA GLY A 8 -7.15 14.30 3.60
C GLY A 8 -7.47 14.76 5.03
N LYS A 9 -7.63 16.07 5.23
CA LYS A 9 -8.05 16.67 6.51
C LYS A 9 -9.45 16.23 6.96
N HIS A 10 -10.35 15.92 6.02
CA HIS A 10 -11.72 15.47 6.31
C HIS A 10 -12.05 14.20 5.52
N ALA A 11 -12.48 13.16 6.23
CA ALA A 11 -12.95 11.91 5.66
C ALA A 11 -14.47 11.97 5.40
N ASP A 12 -14.87 12.06 4.14
CA ASP A 12 -16.29 11.99 3.75
C ASP A 12 -16.77 10.55 3.45
N GLU A 13 -18.01 10.41 3.01
CA GLU A 13 -18.58 9.09 2.66
C GLU A 13 -17.92 8.48 1.42
N SER A 14 -17.52 9.29 0.43
CA SER A 14 -16.82 8.82 -0.76
C SER A 14 -15.49 8.15 -0.40
N HIS A 15 -14.73 8.74 0.52
CA HIS A 15 -13.49 8.13 1.03
C HIS A 15 -13.76 6.84 1.82
N ARG A 16 -14.86 6.79 2.60
CA ARG A 16 -15.27 5.55 3.28
C ARG A 16 -15.66 4.46 2.29
N ALA A 17 -16.41 4.80 1.24
CA ALA A 17 -16.78 3.88 0.17
C ALA A 17 -15.54 3.37 -0.56
N ARG A 18 -14.62 4.27 -0.93
CA ARG A 18 -13.34 3.90 -1.57
C ARG A 18 -12.53 2.95 -0.70
N LEU A 19 -12.42 3.23 0.60
CA LEU A 19 -11.72 2.35 1.53
C LEU A 19 -12.32 0.94 1.56
N ARG A 20 -13.65 0.83 1.58
CA ARG A 20 -14.33 -0.48 1.58
C ARG A 20 -14.03 -1.26 0.30
N VAL A 21 -14.04 -0.58 -0.85
CA VAL A 21 -13.71 -1.19 -2.15
C VAL A 21 -12.26 -1.69 -2.18
N GLU A 22 -11.30 -0.86 -1.80
CA GLU A 22 -9.88 -1.23 -1.85
C GLU A 22 -9.53 -2.33 -0.85
N VAL A 23 -10.14 -2.33 0.35
CA VAL A 23 -10.00 -3.44 1.30
C VAL A 23 -10.64 -4.74 0.74
N GLY A 24 -11.75 -4.62 0.01
CA GLY A 24 -12.36 -5.75 -0.69
C GLY A 24 -11.45 -6.35 -1.74
N ARG A 25 -10.86 -5.50 -2.59
CA ARG A 25 -9.86 -5.91 -3.60
C ARG A 25 -8.66 -6.58 -2.94
N LEU A 26 -8.09 -5.96 -1.90
CA LEU A 26 -6.95 -6.50 -1.16
C LEU A 26 -7.22 -7.91 -0.60
N ARG A 27 -8.43 -8.16 -0.09
CA ARG A 27 -8.83 -9.50 0.39
C ARG A 27 -8.87 -10.54 -0.72
N VAL A 28 -9.22 -10.16 -1.94
CA VAL A 28 -9.22 -11.06 -3.09
C VAL A 28 -7.77 -11.41 -3.45
N GLU A 29 -6.91 -10.40 -3.60
CA GLU A 29 -5.49 -10.60 -3.94
C GLU A 29 -4.75 -11.45 -2.90
N LEU A 30 -5.01 -11.22 -1.62
CA LEU A 30 -4.33 -11.93 -0.53
C LEU A 30 -5.00 -13.25 -0.14
N ARG A 31 -6.08 -13.66 -0.81
CA ARG A 31 -6.94 -14.77 -0.36
C ARG A 31 -6.16 -16.05 -0.05
N SER A 32 -5.13 -16.39 -0.82
CA SER A 32 -4.32 -17.60 -0.63
C SER A 32 -3.23 -17.47 0.44
N LEU A 33 -2.88 -16.25 0.83
CA LEU A 33 -1.74 -15.93 1.70
C LEU A 33 -2.18 -15.55 3.12
N ALA A 34 -3.19 -14.68 3.25
CA ALA A 34 -3.59 -14.09 4.51
C ALA A 34 -5.05 -13.60 4.52
N ASP A 35 -5.64 -13.55 5.71
CA ASP A 35 -6.92 -12.89 5.95
C ASP A 35 -6.73 -11.44 6.39
N VAL A 36 -7.64 -10.55 5.97
CA VAL A 36 -7.67 -9.13 6.37
C VAL A 36 -8.96 -8.84 7.15
N SER A 37 -8.84 -8.67 8.47
CA SER A 37 -9.98 -8.46 9.39
C SER A 37 -10.09 -7.00 9.84
N ALA A 38 -11.31 -6.46 9.89
CA ALA A 38 -11.53 -5.13 10.47
C ALA A 38 -11.36 -5.16 12.00
N THR A 39 -10.86 -4.07 12.57
CA THR A 39 -10.69 -3.86 14.01
C THR A 39 -11.13 -2.44 14.38
N LYS A 40 -11.26 -2.15 15.68
CA LYS A 40 -11.55 -0.78 16.16
C LYS A 40 -10.51 0.25 15.73
N ARG A 41 -9.26 -0.16 15.48
CA ARG A 41 -8.13 0.73 15.17
C ARG A 41 -7.67 0.70 13.71
N GLY A 42 -8.21 -0.20 12.88
CA GLY A 42 -7.74 -0.41 11.51
C GLY A 42 -8.04 -1.82 11.00
N PHE A 43 -7.10 -2.41 10.27
CA PHE A 43 -7.20 -3.77 9.77
C PHE A 43 -6.04 -4.63 10.29
N ALA A 44 -6.31 -5.90 10.58
CA ALA A 44 -5.29 -6.88 10.95
C ALA A 44 -5.05 -7.83 9.79
N LEU A 45 -3.77 -8.03 9.44
CA LEU A 45 -3.33 -9.06 8.49
C LEU A 45 -3.00 -10.34 9.27
N LYS A 46 -3.63 -11.45 8.90
CA LYS A 46 -3.45 -12.75 9.55
C LYS A 46 -2.99 -13.79 8.52
N PRO A 47 -1.71 -14.21 8.54
CA PRO A 47 -1.23 -15.28 7.67
C PRO A 47 -2.02 -16.57 7.89
N ARG A 48 -2.33 -17.29 6.79
CA ARG A 48 -3.01 -18.58 6.87
C ARG A 48 -2.13 -19.73 7.36
N ARG A 49 -0.83 -19.60 7.14
CA ARG A 49 0.21 -20.54 7.59
C ARG A 49 1.06 -19.85 8.65
N PRO A 50 1.66 -20.59 9.60
CA PRO A 50 2.59 -20.02 10.56
C PRO A 50 3.81 -19.48 9.81
N ARG A 51 3.75 -18.18 9.50
CA ARG A 51 4.76 -17.41 8.80
C ARG A 51 4.84 -16.05 9.48
N ASP A 52 6.06 -15.59 9.68
CA ASP A 52 6.28 -14.24 10.18
C ASP A 52 5.84 -13.22 9.13
N VAL A 53 5.13 -12.18 9.59
CA VAL A 53 4.81 -11.02 8.78
C VAL A 53 5.91 -10.00 9.01
N VAL A 54 6.65 -9.67 7.96
CA VAL A 54 7.62 -8.58 7.97
C VAL A 54 7.07 -7.40 7.15
N VAL A 55 7.33 -6.18 7.63
CA VAL A 55 7.06 -4.97 6.86
C VAL A 55 8.36 -4.57 6.20
N LEU A 56 8.36 -4.51 4.87
CA LEU A 56 9.49 -3.97 4.13
C LEU A 56 9.49 -2.45 4.28
N ALA A 57 10.53 -1.92 4.92
CA ALA A 57 10.82 -0.50 4.85
C ALA A 57 11.40 -0.17 3.46
N PRO A 58 11.21 1.06 2.95
CA PRO A 58 11.96 1.53 1.79
C PRO A 58 13.47 1.28 1.98
N PRO A 59 14.20 0.87 0.93
CA PRO A 59 15.59 0.44 1.06
C PRO A 59 16.56 1.55 1.48
N ALA A 60 16.16 2.81 1.40
CA ALA A 60 16.87 3.95 1.97
C ALA A 60 15.89 4.95 2.60
N ASP A 61 16.28 5.55 3.72
CA ASP A 61 15.56 6.68 4.35
C ASP A 61 16.17 8.01 3.87
N GLU A 62 16.28 8.14 2.54
CA GLU A 62 16.87 9.29 1.85
C GLU A 62 15.85 9.92 0.89
N PRO A 63 15.99 11.23 0.58
CA PRO A 63 15.20 11.85 -0.48
C PRO A 63 15.30 11.04 -1.77
N HIS A 64 14.15 10.69 -2.36
CA HIS A 64 14.04 9.93 -3.62
C HIS A 64 14.41 8.44 -3.54
N ALA A 65 14.42 7.83 -2.35
CA ALA A 65 14.69 6.39 -2.19
C ALA A 65 13.80 5.48 -3.07
N ALA A 66 12.56 5.87 -3.34
CA ALA A 66 11.69 5.16 -4.28
C ALA A 66 12.24 5.20 -5.72
N VAL A 67 12.81 6.33 -6.18
CA VAL A 67 13.50 6.43 -7.48
C VAL A 67 14.71 5.52 -7.52
N LEU A 68 15.54 5.57 -6.48
CA LEU A 68 16.80 4.82 -6.41
C LEU A 68 16.55 3.31 -6.37
N ALA A 69 15.53 2.86 -5.62
CA ALA A 69 15.10 1.47 -5.61
C ALA A 69 14.61 1.00 -6.99
N PHE A 70 13.93 1.88 -7.73
CA PHE A 70 13.38 1.59 -9.05
C PHE A 70 14.43 1.58 -10.17
N LEU A 71 15.55 2.28 -9.97
CA LEU A 71 16.68 2.33 -10.92
C LEU A 71 17.79 1.32 -10.58
N ALA A 72 17.68 0.61 -9.46
CA ALA A 72 18.72 -0.30 -8.96
C ALA A 72 18.94 -1.53 -9.84
N ASP A 73 17.97 -1.89 -10.68
CA ASP A 73 18.03 -3.03 -11.59
C ASP A 73 18.60 -2.68 -12.99
N GLY A 74 18.82 -1.39 -13.28
CA GLY A 74 19.40 -0.93 -14.55
C GLY A 74 18.47 -1.04 -15.76
N GLU A 75 17.18 -1.29 -15.55
CA GLU A 75 16.19 -1.43 -16.61
C GLU A 75 15.75 -0.06 -17.17
N SER A 76 15.39 -0.02 -18.46
CA SER A 76 14.88 1.21 -19.09
C SER A 76 13.37 1.35 -18.84
N TRP A 77 12.98 2.33 -18.02
CA TRP A 77 11.58 2.60 -17.67
C TRP A 77 11.02 3.82 -18.41
N SER A 78 9.72 3.82 -18.70
CA SER A 78 9.03 5.01 -19.24
C SER A 78 8.89 6.10 -18.16
N SER A 79 8.89 7.36 -18.58
CA SER A 79 8.67 8.51 -17.69
C SER A 79 7.32 8.45 -16.96
N SER A 80 6.29 7.85 -17.58
CA SER A 80 4.98 7.63 -16.98
C SER A 80 4.99 6.60 -15.85
N ALA A 81 5.72 5.49 -16.00
CA ALA A 81 5.85 4.48 -14.94
C ALA A 81 6.57 5.07 -13.71
N LEU A 82 7.58 5.90 -13.95
CA LEU A 82 8.29 6.61 -12.89
C LEU A 82 7.39 7.61 -12.16
N ALA A 83 6.59 8.42 -12.87
CA ALA A 83 5.67 9.37 -12.25
C ALA A 83 4.62 8.68 -11.35
N ILE A 84 4.12 7.51 -11.76
CA ILE A 84 3.20 6.69 -10.97
C ILE A 84 3.88 6.14 -9.71
N ALA A 85 5.08 5.57 -9.86
CA ALA A 85 5.84 5.01 -8.73
C ALA A 85 6.20 6.07 -7.67
N LEU A 86 6.40 7.32 -8.09
CA LEU A 86 6.75 8.43 -7.21
C LEU A 86 5.55 9.23 -6.69
N GLY A 87 4.33 8.91 -7.11
CA GLY A 87 3.14 9.67 -6.74
C GLY A 87 3.17 11.12 -7.23
N ALA A 88 3.88 11.39 -8.33
CA ALA A 88 4.02 12.70 -8.95
C ALA A 88 3.03 12.90 -10.12
N SER A 89 1.95 12.11 -10.14
CA SER A 89 0.89 12.11 -11.16
C SER A 89 -0.47 12.46 -10.59
#